data_AF-A0A285TYQ8-F1
#
_entry.id   AF-A0A285TYQ8-F1
#
_cell.length_a   1.000
_cell.length_b   1.000
_cell.length_c   1.000
_cell.angle_alpha   90.00
_cell.angle_beta   90.00
_cell.angle_gamma   90.00
#
_symmetry.space_group_name_H-M   'P 1'
#
loop_
_entity.id
_entity.type
_entity.pdbx_description
1 polymer ?
#
loop_
_entity_poly.entity_id
_entity_poly.type
_entity_poly.pdbx_seq_one_letter_code
_entity_poly.pdbx_strand_id
1 'polypeptide(L)'
;MTTENTAFPLADIPEFRPRTGLMATICAGSRMQVLTYLFALLLGTGLYLEFFAGLNWNSGEVILLLHIVFGLIFTALFLIWIVRHIRQGQFRSQRRLFTGLSWFLIAKYVLIITTGLLMLLPPAVYLTGTVWFWQFETTYMLTFLHLWGAIIATTGLLVHLGLRHWRKPAPSSCGGKR
;
A
#
# COMPACT_ATOMS: atom_id res chain seq x y z
N MET A 1 41.62 -53.66 19.02
CA MET A 1 41.39 -53.86 17.56
C MET A 1 40.34 -54.97 17.46
N THR A 2 39.13 -54.81 16.91
CA THR A 2 38.56 -53.85 15.95
C THR A 2 37.02 -53.97 16.01
N THR A 3 36.36 -52.83 16.24
CA THR A 3 35.09 -52.31 15.67
C THR A 3 33.82 -53.19 15.56
N GLU A 4 32.82 -52.80 16.36
CA GLU A 4 31.38 -53.01 16.14
C GLU A 4 30.94 -52.42 14.80
N ASN A 5 30.22 -53.20 13.99
CA ASN A 5 29.50 -52.70 12.81
C ASN A 5 28.04 -52.40 13.20
N THR A 6 27.76 -51.13 13.43
CA THR A 6 26.40 -50.57 13.53
C THR A 6 25.88 -50.23 12.13
N ALA A 7 25.07 -51.11 11.55
CA ALA A 7 24.26 -50.76 10.38
C ALA A 7 23.03 -49.97 10.86
N PHE A 8 23.10 -48.65 10.73
CA PHE A 8 21.99 -47.73 10.97
C PHE A 8 20.88 -47.94 9.92
N PRO A 9 19.60 -48.07 10.32
CA PRO A 9 18.49 -47.92 9.39
C PRO A 9 18.36 -46.44 8.99
N LEU A 10 18.37 -46.15 7.68
CA LEU A 10 17.94 -44.87 7.14
C LEU A 10 16.44 -44.69 7.43
N ALA A 11 16.13 -44.11 8.59
CA ALA A 11 14.86 -43.47 8.87
C ALA A 11 15.04 -41.96 8.75
N ASP A 12 14.03 -41.32 8.17
CA ASP A 12 13.76 -39.88 8.18
C ASP A 12 14.68 -38.99 7.33
N ILE A 13 14.59 -39.14 6.01
CA ILE A 13 14.76 -37.99 5.11
C ILE A 13 13.46 -37.19 5.22
N PRO A 14 13.44 -35.98 5.81
CA PRO A 14 12.25 -35.16 5.78
C PRO A 14 11.95 -34.83 4.31
N GLU A 15 10.85 -35.40 3.83
CA GLU A 15 10.24 -35.06 2.55
C GLU A 15 10.24 -33.55 2.37
N PHE A 16 10.69 -33.16 1.18
CA PHE A 16 10.65 -31.83 0.61
C PHE A 16 9.26 -31.20 0.79
N ARG A 17 9.03 -30.54 1.94
CA ARG A 17 7.87 -29.67 2.14
C ARG A 17 7.94 -28.59 1.07
N PRO A 18 6.90 -28.41 0.23
CA PRO A 18 7.02 -27.55 -0.93
C PRO A 18 7.31 -26.12 -0.48
N ARG A 19 8.47 -25.61 -0.92
CA ARG A 19 9.00 -24.25 -0.75
C ARG A 19 8.11 -23.17 -1.39
N THR A 20 6.89 -23.51 -1.79
CA THR A 20 5.91 -22.63 -2.43
C THR A 20 5.26 -21.69 -1.43
N GLY A 21 5.10 -22.09 -0.17
CA GLY A 21 4.46 -21.26 0.88
C GLY A 21 5.30 -20.09 1.39
N LEU A 22 6.62 -20.27 1.52
CA LEU A 22 7.53 -19.24 2.06
C LEU A 22 7.82 -18.15 1.01
N MET A 23 8.08 -18.55 -0.24
CA MET A 23 8.29 -17.60 -1.35
C MET A 23 7.02 -16.80 -1.66
N ALA A 24 5.83 -17.40 -1.58
CA ALA A 24 4.56 -16.71 -1.77
C ALA A 24 4.27 -15.69 -0.65
N THR A 25 4.60 -16.00 0.60
CA THR A 25 4.43 -15.08 1.75
C THR A 25 5.46 -13.95 1.74
N ILE A 26 6.70 -14.19 1.31
CA ILE A 26 7.72 -13.15 1.09
C ILE A 26 7.31 -12.24 -0.08
N CYS A 27 6.85 -12.81 -1.21
CA CYS A 27 6.34 -12.03 -2.35
C CYS A 27 5.09 -11.22 -1.99
N ALA A 28 4.16 -11.77 -1.20
CA ALA A 28 2.96 -11.06 -0.76
C ALA A 28 3.27 -9.95 0.26
N GLY A 29 4.24 -10.17 1.16
CA GLY A 29 4.75 -9.16 2.09
C GLY A 29 5.41 -7.98 1.37
N SER A 30 6.18 -8.25 0.31
CA SER A 30 6.86 -7.22 -0.48
C SER A 30 5.91 -6.24 -1.16
N ARG A 31 4.78 -6.71 -1.71
CA ARG A 31 3.86 -5.87 -2.51
C ARG A 31 3.14 -4.80 -1.67
N MET A 32 2.69 -5.15 -0.47
CA MET A 32 2.06 -4.20 0.45
C MET A 32 3.07 -3.21 1.04
N GLN A 33 4.32 -3.63 1.23
CA GLN A 33 5.41 -2.74 1.63
C GLN A 33 5.70 -1.71 0.53
N VAL A 34 5.76 -2.14 -0.74
CA VAL A 34 5.96 -1.23 -1.88
C VAL A 34 4.86 -0.17 -1.95
N LEU A 35 3.57 -0.55 -1.84
CA LEU A 35 2.47 0.44 -1.82
C LEU A 35 2.58 1.40 -0.64
N THR A 36 2.95 0.90 0.54
CA THR A 36 3.18 1.75 1.73
C THR A 36 4.31 2.76 1.51
N TYR A 37 5.44 2.33 0.95
CA TYR A 37 6.58 3.21 0.67
C TYR A 37 6.26 4.24 -0.41
N LEU A 38 5.59 3.82 -1.49
CA LEU A 38 5.14 4.75 -2.53
C LEU A 38 4.16 5.78 -1.96
N PHE A 39 3.22 5.36 -1.12
CA PHE A 39 2.31 6.30 -0.46
C PHE A 39 3.04 7.29 0.45
N ALA A 40 4.03 6.84 1.23
CA ALA A 40 4.83 7.73 2.07
C ALA A 40 5.65 8.74 1.24
N LEU A 41 6.23 8.29 0.12
CA LEU A 41 6.93 9.15 -0.84
C LEU A 41 5.97 10.20 -1.44
N LEU A 42 4.77 9.78 -1.84
CA LEU A 42 3.75 10.68 -2.37
C LEU A 42 3.28 11.69 -1.34
N LEU A 43 3.08 11.27 -0.09
CA LEU A 43 2.75 12.18 1.00
C LEU A 43 3.86 13.23 1.20
N GLY A 44 5.12 12.79 1.27
CA GLY A 44 6.26 13.70 1.46
C GLY A 44 6.40 14.71 0.32
N THR A 45 6.30 14.25 -0.93
CA THR A 45 6.35 15.12 -2.12
C THR A 45 5.14 16.05 -2.20
N GLY A 46 3.93 15.59 -1.84
CA GLY A 46 2.73 16.43 -1.79
C GLY A 46 2.80 17.52 -0.73
N LEU A 47 3.30 17.20 0.48
CA LEU A 47 3.53 18.19 1.53
C LEU A 47 4.62 19.20 1.12
N TYR A 48 5.66 18.75 0.43
CA TYR A 48 6.66 19.66 -0.12
C TYR A 48 6.03 20.65 -1.11
N LEU A 49 5.20 20.16 -2.02
CA LEU A 49 4.55 21.00 -3.02
C LEU A 49 3.64 22.06 -2.38
N GLU A 50 2.87 21.67 -1.37
CA GLU A 50 1.95 22.58 -0.68
C GLU A 50 2.69 23.68 0.09
N PHE A 51 3.75 23.32 0.84
CA PHE A 51 4.35 24.23 1.82
C PHE A 51 5.66 24.89 1.36
N PHE A 52 6.36 24.31 0.39
CA PHE A 52 7.73 24.71 0.04
C PHE A 52 7.94 25.05 -1.44
N ALA A 53 7.08 24.59 -2.37
CA ALA A 53 7.27 24.89 -3.79
C ALA A 53 7.20 26.40 -4.11
N GLY A 54 6.44 27.17 -3.32
CA GLY A 54 6.39 28.63 -3.45
C GLY A 54 7.71 29.34 -3.13
N LEU A 55 8.63 28.70 -2.40
CA LEU A 55 9.94 29.26 -2.07
C LEU A 55 10.96 29.08 -3.20
N ASN A 56 10.82 28.00 -3.99
CA ASN A 56 11.68 27.72 -5.13
C ASN A 56 10.89 26.90 -6.17
N TRP A 57 10.40 27.61 -7.19
CA TRP A 57 9.56 26.98 -8.22
C TRP A 57 10.30 25.98 -9.09
N ASN A 58 11.60 26.19 -9.36
CA ASN A 58 12.38 25.24 -10.16
C ASN A 58 12.47 23.86 -9.50
N SER A 59 12.69 23.81 -8.18
CA SER A 59 12.61 22.54 -7.45
C SER A 59 11.17 22.04 -7.31
N GLY A 60 10.21 22.95 -7.15
CA GLY A 60 8.78 22.64 -7.12
C GLY A 60 8.31 21.90 -8.39
N GLU A 61 8.71 22.36 -9.56
CA GLU A 61 8.37 21.76 -10.85
C GLU A 61 8.91 20.32 -10.97
N VAL A 62 10.18 20.11 -10.62
CA VAL A 62 10.78 18.77 -10.62
C VAL A 62 10.04 17.83 -9.67
N ILE A 63 9.73 18.31 -8.46
CA ILE A 63 9.02 17.50 -7.46
C ILE A 63 7.56 17.24 -7.89
N LEU A 64 6.92 18.18 -8.58
CA LEU A 64 5.58 18.02 -9.14
C LEU A 64 5.57 16.90 -10.19
N LEU A 65 6.54 16.91 -11.11
CA LEU A 65 6.68 15.85 -12.11
C LEU A 65 6.92 14.48 -11.46
N LEU A 66 7.81 14.40 -10.47
CA LEU A 66 8.03 13.17 -9.71
C LEU A 66 6.75 12.70 -8.99
N HIS A 67 6.03 13.62 -8.34
CA HIS A 67 4.78 13.31 -7.66
C HIS A 67 3.74 12.74 -8.62
N ILE A 68 3.59 13.33 -9.81
CA ILE A 68 2.69 12.83 -10.86
C ILE A 68 3.12 11.43 -11.32
N VAL A 69 4.39 11.23 -11.67
CA VAL A 69 4.90 9.93 -12.15
C VAL A 69 4.71 8.84 -11.11
N PHE A 70 5.14 9.07 -9.86
CA PHE A 70 4.94 8.11 -8.78
C PHE A 70 3.45 7.92 -8.43
N GLY A 71 2.63 8.95 -8.60
CA GLY A 71 1.19 8.90 -8.37
C GLY A 71 0.49 7.98 -9.38
N LEU A 72 0.88 8.05 -10.65
CA LEU A 72 0.41 7.15 -11.70
C LEU A 72 0.87 5.70 -11.46
N ILE A 73 2.13 5.49 -11.06
CA ILE A 73 2.65 4.16 -10.70
C ILE A 73 1.88 3.58 -9.52
N PHE A 74 1.69 4.37 -8.45
CA PHE A 74 0.90 3.96 -7.28
C PHE A 74 -0.53 3.62 -7.68
N THR A 75 -1.18 4.45 -8.50
CA THR A 75 -2.54 4.22 -8.99
C THR A 75 -2.66 2.88 -9.72
N ALA A 76 -1.77 2.60 -10.66
CA ALA A 76 -1.77 1.34 -11.41
C ALA A 76 -1.58 0.12 -10.49
N LEU A 77 -0.59 0.18 -9.58
CA LEU A 77 -0.32 -0.91 -8.63
C LEU A 77 -1.47 -1.11 -7.64
N PHE A 78 -2.08 -0.02 -7.16
CA PHE A 78 -3.22 -0.05 -6.25
C PHE A 78 -4.45 -0.66 -6.92
N LEU A 79 -4.73 -0.31 -8.18
CA LEU A 79 -5.84 -0.89 -8.95
C LEU A 79 -5.65 -2.40 -9.20
N ILE A 80 -4.43 -2.83 -9.53
CA ILE A 80 -4.12 -4.26 -9.66
C ILE A 80 -4.33 -4.98 -8.32
N TRP A 81 -3.89 -4.35 -7.23
CA TRP A 81 -4.04 -4.90 -5.89
C TRP A 81 -5.51 -5.02 -5.47
N ILE A 82 -6.33 -3.99 -5.67
CA ILE A 82 -7.73 -4.00 -5.24
C ILE A 82 -8.58 -5.01 -6.00
N VAL A 83 -8.36 -5.17 -7.31
CA VAL A 83 -9.06 -6.19 -8.11
C VAL A 83 -8.76 -7.59 -7.57
N ARG A 84 -7.49 -7.85 -7.22
CA ARG A 84 -7.09 -9.12 -6.60
C ARG A 84 -7.68 -9.28 -5.19
N HIS A 85 -7.67 -8.21 -4.39
CA HIS A 85 -8.20 -8.20 -3.04
C HIS A 85 -9.70 -8.52 -3.01
N ILE A 86 -10.49 -7.90 -3.89
CA ILE A 86 -11.93 -8.15 -4.02
C ILE A 86 -12.21 -9.59 -4.47
N ARG A 87 -11.46 -10.09 -5.49
CA ARG A 87 -11.62 -11.47 -6.00
C ARG A 87 -11.33 -12.54 -4.94
N GLN A 88 -10.45 -12.25 -3.98
CA GLN A 88 -10.07 -13.19 -2.91
C GLN A 88 -11.08 -13.24 -1.75
N GLY A 89 -12.18 -12.49 -1.80
CA GLY A 89 -13.34 -12.72 -0.93
C GLY A 89 -13.10 -12.45 0.57
N GLN A 90 -12.16 -11.57 0.95
CA GLN A 90 -11.85 -11.27 2.37
C GLN A 90 -12.93 -10.45 3.11
N PHE A 91 -14.19 -10.51 2.67
CA PHE A 91 -15.32 -9.75 3.21
C PHE A 91 -15.72 -10.12 4.65
N ARG A 92 -15.25 -11.26 5.18
CA ARG A 92 -15.64 -11.75 6.52
C ARG A 92 -14.43 -12.14 7.36
N SER A 93 -13.78 -11.16 7.97
CA SER A 93 -12.90 -11.40 9.13
C SER A 93 -13.71 -11.30 10.43
N GLN A 94 -13.43 -12.16 11.41
CA GLN A 94 -14.05 -12.09 12.75
C GLN A 94 -13.79 -10.75 13.46
N ARG A 95 -12.84 -9.94 12.99
CA ARG A 95 -12.54 -8.60 13.50
C ARG A 95 -13.28 -7.53 12.70
N ARG A 96 -14.51 -7.21 13.12
CA ARG A 96 -15.36 -6.20 12.46
C ARG A 96 -14.68 -4.83 12.36
N LEU A 97 -14.05 -4.35 13.43
CA LEU A 97 -13.34 -3.05 13.44
C LEU A 97 -12.16 -3.01 12.46
N PHE A 98 -11.35 -4.07 12.43
CA PHE A 98 -10.22 -4.14 11.50
C PHE A 98 -10.68 -4.16 10.04
N THR A 99 -11.75 -4.89 9.75
CA THR A 99 -12.34 -4.99 8.41
C THR A 99 -12.95 -3.64 7.99
N GLY A 100 -13.71 -2.99 8.88
CA GLY A 100 -14.29 -1.68 8.63
C GLY A 100 -13.23 -0.61 8.36
N LEU A 101 -12.17 -0.57 9.18
CA LEU A 101 -11.03 0.34 8.96
C LEU A 101 -10.32 0.08 7.62
N SER A 102 -10.19 -1.19 7.22
CA SER A 102 -9.58 -1.55 5.93
C SER A 102 -10.40 -1.03 4.76
N TRP A 103 -11.72 -1.21 4.77
CA TRP A 103 -12.61 -0.67 3.73
C TRP A 103 -12.64 0.85 3.72
N PHE A 104 -12.63 1.47 4.88
CA PHE A 104 -12.54 2.93 4.99
C PHE A 104 -11.23 3.46 4.39
N LEU A 105 -10.10 2.82 4.67
CA LEU A 105 -8.81 3.16 4.06
C LEU A 105 -8.84 3.01 2.55
N ILE A 106 -9.41 1.91 2.04
CA ILE A 106 -9.60 1.70 0.60
C ILE A 106 -10.41 2.85 -0.01
N ALA A 107 -11.54 3.21 0.59
CA ALA A 107 -12.38 4.31 0.11
C ALA A 107 -11.62 5.65 0.11
N LYS A 108 -10.79 5.89 1.13
CA LYS A 108 -9.93 7.08 1.19
C LYS A 108 -8.86 7.10 0.11
N TYR A 109 -8.19 5.97 -0.17
CA TYR A 109 -7.24 5.89 -1.28
C TYR A 109 -7.91 6.12 -2.62
N VAL A 110 -9.11 5.58 -2.85
CA VAL A 110 -9.90 5.84 -4.06
C VAL A 110 -10.21 7.33 -4.20
N LEU A 111 -10.63 7.99 -3.12
CA LEU A 111 -10.87 9.43 -3.11
C LEU A 111 -9.62 10.22 -3.51
N ILE A 112 -8.47 9.94 -2.87
CA ILE A 112 -7.19 10.62 -3.13
C ILE A 112 -6.75 10.42 -4.59
N ILE A 113 -6.80 9.18 -5.08
CA ILE A 113 -6.45 8.88 -6.48
C ILE A 113 -7.36 9.66 -7.43
N THR A 114 -8.67 9.65 -7.17
CA THR A 114 -9.64 10.34 -8.03
C THR A 114 -9.37 11.84 -8.06
N THR A 115 -9.18 12.48 -6.91
CA THR A 115 -8.89 13.92 -6.87
C THR A 115 -7.56 14.25 -7.54
N GLY A 116 -6.52 13.42 -7.35
CA GLY A 116 -5.22 13.62 -8.02
C GLY A 116 -5.32 13.50 -9.54
N LEU A 117 -6.08 12.52 -10.06
CA LEU A 117 -6.33 12.38 -11.49
C LEU A 117 -7.15 13.56 -12.05
N LEU A 118 -8.14 14.05 -11.31
CA LEU A 118 -8.93 15.23 -11.73
C LEU A 118 -8.07 16.50 -11.77
N MET A 119 -7.10 16.64 -10.87
CA MET A 119 -6.14 17.76 -10.89
C MET A 119 -5.17 17.67 -12.08
N LEU A 120 -4.93 16.48 -12.63
CA LEU A 120 -4.11 16.27 -13.82
C LEU A 120 -4.87 16.56 -15.14
N LEU A 121 -6.20 16.70 -15.11
CA LEU A 121 -6.99 16.90 -16.33
C LEU A 121 -6.67 18.20 -17.08
N PRO A 122 -6.63 19.40 -16.45
CA PRO A 122 -6.29 20.62 -17.16
C PRO A 122 -4.95 20.55 -17.91
N PRO A 123 -3.82 20.13 -17.30
CA PRO A 123 -2.57 20.01 -18.05
C PRO A 123 -2.64 18.91 -19.13
N ALA A 124 -3.35 17.80 -18.92
CA ALA A 124 -3.52 16.79 -19.96
C ALA A 124 -4.31 17.32 -21.18
N VAL A 125 -5.37 18.11 -20.95
CA VAL A 125 -6.16 18.76 -22.01
C VAL A 125 -5.31 19.80 -22.74
N TYR A 126 -4.51 20.57 -22.01
CA TYR A 126 -3.56 21.53 -22.58
C TYR A 126 -2.59 20.87 -23.57
N LEU A 127 -2.08 19.66 -23.26
CA LEU A 127 -1.20 18.91 -24.15
C LEU A 127 -1.88 18.48 -25.47
N THR A 128 -3.21 18.47 -25.53
CA THR A 128 -3.98 18.21 -26.77
C THR A 128 -4.23 19.46 -27.61
N GLY A 129 -3.69 20.62 -27.19
CA GLY A 129 -3.87 21.91 -27.86
C GLY A 129 -5.12 22.68 -27.44
N THR A 130 -5.87 22.18 -26.44
CA THR A 130 -7.08 22.84 -25.93
C THR A 130 -6.79 23.51 -24.60
N VAL A 131 -7.06 24.80 -24.48
CA VAL A 131 -6.90 25.54 -23.22
C VAL A 131 -8.20 25.42 -22.41
N TRP A 132 -8.14 24.66 -21.32
CA TRP A 132 -9.25 24.50 -20.40
C TRP A 132 -8.75 24.31 -18.98
N PHE A 133 -9.40 24.98 -18.03
CA PHE A 133 -9.09 24.90 -16.61
C PHE A 133 -10.38 24.76 -15.82
N TRP A 134 -10.27 24.14 -14.65
CA TRP A 134 -11.34 24.16 -13.65
C TRP A 134 -11.59 25.59 -13.16
N GLN A 135 -12.81 25.82 -12.65
CA GLN A 135 -13.08 27.00 -11.83
C GLN A 135 -12.19 26.99 -10.57
N PHE A 136 -11.86 28.17 -10.06
CA PHE A 136 -10.98 28.31 -8.89
C PHE A 136 -11.50 27.52 -7.68
N GLU A 137 -12.80 27.57 -7.42
CA GLU A 137 -13.48 26.86 -6.33
C GLU A 137 -13.29 25.34 -6.45
N THR A 138 -13.35 24.82 -7.68
CA THR A 138 -13.13 23.39 -7.94
C THR A 138 -11.68 23.01 -7.68
N THR A 139 -10.72 23.83 -8.13
CA THR A 139 -9.30 23.62 -7.87
C THR A 139 -9.01 23.61 -6.37
N TYR A 140 -9.52 24.59 -5.61
CA TYR A 140 -9.36 24.64 -4.16
C TYR A 140 -9.98 23.42 -3.46
N MET A 141 -11.19 23.04 -3.85
CA MET A 141 -11.85 21.85 -3.30
C MET A 141 -11.04 20.58 -3.58
N LEU A 142 -10.53 20.41 -4.80
CA LEU A 142 -9.72 19.25 -5.17
C LEU A 142 -8.42 19.19 -4.36
N THR A 143 -7.69 20.30 -4.27
CA THR A 143 -6.48 20.40 -3.45
C THR A 143 -6.77 20.07 -1.99
N PHE A 144 -7.83 20.65 -1.42
CA PHE A 144 -8.25 20.39 -0.05
C PHE A 144 -8.54 18.90 0.18
N LEU A 145 -9.38 18.30 -0.68
CA LEU A 145 -9.75 16.89 -0.55
C LEU A 145 -8.55 15.96 -0.76
N HIS A 146 -7.65 16.28 -1.68
CA HIS A 146 -6.46 15.49 -1.97
C HIS A 146 -5.49 15.52 -0.78
N LEU A 147 -5.13 16.70 -0.30
CA LEU A 147 -4.19 16.91 0.80
C LEU A 147 -4.72 16.33 2.12
N TRP A 148 -5.89 16.81 2.57
CA TRP A 148 -6.46 16.37 3.84
C TRP A 148 -6.92 14.90 3.79
N GLY A 149 -7.35 14.43 2.62
CA GLY A 149 -7.58 13.02 2.37
C GLY A 149 -6.33 12.19 2.63
N ALA A 150 -5.18 12.59 2.09
CA ALA A 150 -3.90 11.90 2.28
C ALA A 150 -3.42 11.93 3.74
N ILE A 151 -3.57 13.05 4.44
CA ILE A 151 -3.24 13.16 5.88
C ILE A 151 -4.11 12.19 6.70
N ILE A 152 -5.42 12.19 6.48
CA ILE A 152 -6.34 11.28 7.18
C ILE A 152 -6.03 9.80 6.85
N ALA A 153 -5.75 9.49 5.58
CA ALA A 153 -5.37 8.14 5.18
C ALA A 153 -4.07 7.68 5.85
N THR A 154 -3.10 8.58 6.05
CA THR A 154 -1.87 8.30 6.78
C THR A 154 -2.15 7.92 8.22
N THR A 155 -2.96 8.71 8.93
CA THR A 155 -3.38 8.40 10.30
C THR A 155 -4.09 7.04 10.37
N GLY A 156 -5.04 6.81 9.46
CA GLY A 156 -5.76 5.53 9.38
C GLY A 156 -4.83 4.34 9.10
N LEU A 157 -3.83 4.51 8.23
CA LEU A 157 -2.83 3.48 7.92
C LEU A 157 -1.97 3.15 9.15
N LEU A 158 -1.50 4.15 9.89
CA LEU A 158 -0.73 3.95 11.11
C LEU A 158 -1.55 3.19 12.16
N VAL A 159 -2.82 3.56 12.36
CA VAL A 159 -3.73 2.85 13.26
C VAL A 159 -3.94 1.41 12.78
N HIS A 160 -4.15 1.20 11.48
CA HIS A 160 -4.32 -0.13 10.90
C HIS A 160 -3.09 -1.02 11.11
N LEU A 161 -1.89 -0.49 10.90
CA LEU A 161 -0.62 -1.17 11.14
C LEU A 161 -0.44 -1.46 12.65
N GLY A 162 -0.75 -0.51 13.54
CA GLY A 162 -0.71 -0.73 14.99
C GLY A 162 -1.61 -1.89 15.43
N LEU A 163 -2.87 -1.89 14.98
CA LEU A 163 -3.84 -2.97 15.26
C LEU A 163 -3.39 -4.33 14.70
N ARG A 164 -2.62 -4.35 13.60
CA ARG A 164 -2.05 -5.58 13.04
C ARG A 164 -0.98 -6.18 13.94
N HIS A 165 -0.12 -5.35 14.54
CA HIS A 165 1.01 -5.80 15.37
C HIS A 165 0.64 -6.04 16.84
N TRP A 166 -0.44 -5.45 17.34
CA TRP A 166 -0.82 -5.56 18.76
C TRP A 166 -1.38 -6.90 19.22
N ARG A 167 -1.80 -7.80 18.31
CA ARG A 167 -2.16 -9.16 18.73
C ARG A 167 -0.93 -10.05 18.69
N LYS A 168 -0.47 -10.47 19.88
CA LYS A 168 0.50 -11.55 20.05
C LYS A 168 0.11 -12.72 19.14
N PRO A 169 1.08 -13.40 18.49
CA PRO A 169 0.81 -14.68 17.85
C PRO A 169 0.05 -15.54 18.85
N ALA A 170 -1.05 -16.17 18.41
CA ALA A 170 -1.67 -17.19 19.25
C ALA A 170 -0.56 -18.14 19.68
N PRO A 171 -0.44 -18.49 20.98
CA PRO A 171 0.52 -19.49 21.38
C PRO A 171 0.27 -20.70 20.50
N SER A 172 1.32 -21.15 19.82
CA SER A 172 1.30 -22.40 19.08
C SER A 172 0.87 -23.47 20.07
N SER A 173 -0.41 -23.83 20.04
CA SER A 173 -0.84 -25.11 20.57
C SER A 173 -0.33 -26.17 19.61
N CYS A 174 0.99 -26.38 19.64
CA CYS A 174 1.45 -27.75 19.58
C CYS A 174 0.84 -28.39 20.84
N GLY A 175 -0.30 -29.07 20.63
CA GLY A 175 -0.81 -30.02 21.60
C GLY A 175 0.33 -30.96 21.99
N GLY A 176 0.42 -31.44 23.22
CA GLY A 176 -0.65 -31.71 24.16
C GLY A 176 -0.42 -33.12 24.68
N LYS A 177 -0.44 -33.28 26.00
CA LYS A 177 -0.77 -34.49 26.78
C LYS A 177 -0.27 -35.82 26.17
N ARG A 178 0.67 -36.54 26.78
CA ARG A 178 0.74 -37.01 28.17
C ARG A 178 2.19 -37.31 28.52
#